data_AF-A0A7S1UKK4-F1
#
_entry.id   AF-A0A7S1UKK4-F1
#
_cell.length_a   1.000
_cell.length_b   1.000
_cell.length_c   1.000
_cell.angle_alpha   90.00
_cell.angle_beta   90.00
_cell.angle_gamma   90.00
#
_symmetry.space_group_name_H-M   'P 1'
#
loop_
_entity.id
_entity.type
_entity.pdbx_description
1 polymer ?
#
loop_
_entity_poly.entity_id
_entity_poly.type
_entity_poly.pdbx_seq_one_letter_code
_entity_poly.pdbx_strand_id
1 'polypeptide(L)'
;PPDPAMVERHSAVDAEREARTLAGTAPMQLVYCSCSAAGRSIHSRLPVPTPYSVSPSANPSGESPFRHSLTFDSCFESGNLLSAVQRGESEYDLFLRADLHTTGFTQWFYFAVSNTHPKGHNGTTRATFRICNLTKPDSLFNQGMRPVCYSMIDAQARGTGWVRTGYDIFYRQNLYRRGGTGSGGEEVEKSKPAGQGGANHYTLSFTVDFHNPGDTVLIAHSYPFTHSDCKRHTASLLTHPKRKQYVRRSVLCQSLGGHDVDLLTITDFSKAAGGVQYAYPSPCEGGAEDEGGGGSSSTNGYANGDSRKRTIVFTGRVHPGETPAP
;
A
#
# COMPACT_ATOMS: atom_id res chain seq x y z
N PRO A 1 -1.62 18.27 14.10
CA PRO A 1 -2.96 17.65 14.06
C PRO A 1 -3.91 18.59 13.29
N PRO A 2 -4.81 18.09 12.45
CA PRO A 2 -5.82 18.92 11.80
C PRO A 2 -6.75 19.55 12.85
N ASP A 3 -7.27 20.74 12.56
CA ASP A 3 -8.22 21.45 13.43
C ASP A 3 -9.56 20.68 13.48
N PRO A 4 -10.06 20.29 14.68
CA PRO A 4 -11.34 19.58 14.82
C PRO A 4 -12.53 20.30 14.14
N ALA A 5 -12.54 21.64 14.17
CA ALA A 5 -13.61 22.44 13.57
C ALA A 5 -13.55 22.47 12.03
N MET A 6 -12.39 22.14 11.44
CA MET A 6 -12.21 21.96 10.01
C MET A 6 -12.73 20.59 9.56
N VAL A 7 -12.46 19.55 10.35
CA VAL A 7 -12.95 18.18 10.10
C VAL A 7 -14.48 18.15 10.11
N GLU A 8 -15.10 18.81 11.08
CA GLU A 8 -16.56 18.84 11.22
C GLU A 8 -17.23 19.63 10.08
N ARG A 9 -16.68 20.78 9.67
CA ARG A 9 -17.19 21.58 8.54
C ARG A 9 -17.09 20.85 7.20
N HIS A 10 -15.99 20.14 6.95
CA HIS A 10 -15.85 19.32 5.75
C HIS A 10 -16.80 18.12 5.75
N SER A 11 -17.12 17.56 6.92
CA SER A 11 -17.97 16.37 7.02
C SER A 11 -19.39 16.58 6.47
N ALA A 12 -20.04 17.71 6.78
CA ALA A 12 -21.41 17.98 6.33
C ALA A 12 -21.48 18.27 4.82
N VAL A 13 -20.57 19.11 4.33
CA VAL A 13 -20.48 19.47 2.91
C VAL A 13 -20.17 18.25 2.04
N ASP A 14 -19.24 17.42 2.49
CA ASP A 14 -18.91 16.22 1.76
C ASP A 14 -20.02 15.16 1.82
N ALA A 15 -20.73 15.02 2.94
CA ALA A 15 -21.85 14.09 3.04
C ALA A 15 -22.98 14.47 2.07
N GLU A 16 -23.29 15.77 1.93
CA GLU A 16 -24.22 16.26 0.93
C GLU A 16 -23.71 15.98 -0.49
N ARG A 17 -22.42 16.20 -0.74
CA ARG A 17 -21.77 15.90 -2.04
C ARG A 17 -21.80 14.40 -2.36
N GLU A 18 -21.58 13.54 -1.38
CA GLU A 18 -21.68 12.08 -1.51
C GLU A 18 -23.12 11.67 -1.86
N ALA A 19 -24.11 12.25 -1.17
CA ALA A 19 -25.53 12.02 -1.45
C ALA A 19 -25.93 12.45 -2.87
N ARG A 20 -25.47 13.61 -3.34
CA ARG A 20 -25.70 14.07 -4.74
C ARG A 20 -25.10 13.12 -5.78
N THR A 21 -23.93 12.56 -5.50
CA THR A 21 -23.32 11.59 -6.41
C THR A 21 -24.01 10.25 -6.41
N LEU A 22 -24.48 9.77 -5.25
CA LEU A 22 -25.33 8.58 -5.19
C LEU A 22 -26.66 8.80 -5.93
N ALA A 23 -27.19 10.02 -5.93
CA ALA A 23 -28.38 10.40 -6.68
C ALA A 23 -28.14 10.60 -8.19
N GLY A 24 -26.88 10.57 -8.66
CA GLY A 24 -26.54 10.76 -10.08
C GLY A 24 -26.77 12.18 -10.62
N THR A 25 -26.85 13.19 -9.74
CA THR A 25 -27.19 14.57 -10.13
C THR A 25 -25.97 15.47 -10.38
N ALA A 26 -24.77 14.99 -10.06
CA ALA A 26 -23.52 15.74 -10.26
C ALA A 26 -22.86 15.38 -11.60
N PRO A 27 -22.27 16.34 -12.33
CA PRO A 27 -21.43 16.04 -13.48
C PRO A 27 -20.21 15.23 -13.02
N MET A 28 -19.94 14.11 -13.70
CA MET A 28 -18.85 13.19 -13.38
C MET A 28 -18.28 12.58 -14.66
N GLN A 29 -16.97 12.29 -14.67
CA GLN A 29 -16.30 11.66 -15.79
C GLN A 29 -15.28 10.63 -15.30
N LEU A 30 -15.31 9.42 -15.86
CA LEU A 30 -14.25 8.45 -15.66
C LEU A 30 -13.01 8.87 -16.46
N VAL A 31 -11.92 9.19 -15.77
CA VAL A 31 -10.66 9.67 -16.40
C VAL A 31 -9.54 8.63 -16.33
N TYR A 32 -9.72 7.58 -15.53
CA TYR A 32 -8.80 6.44 -15.47
C TYR A 32 -9.53 5.16 -15.06
N CYS A 33 -9.17 4.05 -15.70
CA CYS A 33 -9.56 2.70 -15.27
C CYS A 33 -8.44 1.72 -15.63
N SER A 34 -7.87 1.10 -14.61
CA SER A 34 -6.80 0.11 -14.73
C SER A 34 -7.38 -1.25 -15.11
N CYS A 35 -7.04 -1.75 -16.31
CA CYS A 35 -7.49 -3.04 -16.81
C CYS A 35 -6.74 -4.24 -16.19
N SER A 36 -5.55 -4.04 -15.59
CA SER A 36 -4.74 -5.12 -15.03
C SER A 36 -4.02 -4.68 -13.75
N ALA A 37 -3.87 -5.60 -12.79
CA ALA A 37 -2.94 -5.37 -11.70
C ALA A 37 -1.52 -5.38 -12.28
N ALA A 38 -0.62 -4.59 -11.71
CA ALA A 38 0.78 -4.65 -12.11
C ALA A 38 1.33 -6.08 -11.88
N GLY A 39 1.57 -6.82 -12.97
CA GLY A 39 2.08 -8.18 -12.95
C GLY A 39 1.01 -9.26 -13.22
N ARG A 40 1.31 -10.09 -14.23
CA ARG A 40 0.69 -11.40 -14.56
C ARG A 40 -0.79 -11.53 -14.20
N SER A 41 -1.74 -11.18 -15.08
CA SER A 41 -3.17 -11.59 -15.13
C SER A 41 -3.90 -12.05 -13.85
N ILE A 42 -3.50 -11.57 -12.67
CA ILE A 42 -4.03 -11.96 -11.37
C ILE A 42 -5.01 -10.87 -10.99
N HIS A 43 -6.26 -11.26 -10.88
CA HIS A 43 -7.35 -10.37 -10.56
C HIS A 43 -7.65 -10.43 -9.06
N SER A 44 -8.01 -9.28 -8.48
CA SER A 44 -8.64 -9.26 -7.15
C SER A 44 -9.88 -10.16 -7.20
N ARG A 45 -10.13 -10.91 -6.13
CA ARG A 45 -11.33 -11.76 -6.02
C ARG A 45 -12.61 -10.93 -5.96
N LEU A 46 -12.50 -9.66 -5.59
CA LEU A 46 -13.63 -8.76 -5.49
C LEU A 46 -13.61 -7.76 -6.65
N PRO A 47 -14.72 -7.61 -7.38
CA PRO A 47 -14.93 -6.41 -8.15
C PRO A 47 -14.93 -5.25 -7.16
N VAL A 48 -14.25 -4.16 -7.51
CA VAL A 48 -14.37 -2.90 -6.77
C VAL A 48 -15.22 -1.98 -7.64
N PRO A 49 -16.55 -2.16 -7.65
CA PRO A 49 -17.41 -1.27 -8.42
C PRO A 49 -17.30 0.14 -7.84
N THR A 50 -17.28 1.14 -8.70
CA THR A 50 -17.60 2.50 -8.29
C THR A 50 -19.00 2.48 -7.67
N PRO A 51 -19.21 3.01 -6.45
CA PRO A 51 -20.47 2.87 -5.72
C PRO A 51 -21.62 3.70 -6.31
N TYR A 52 -21.38 4.32 -7.46
CA TYR A 52 -22.32 5.14 -8.21
C TYR A 52 -22.07 4.97 -9.71
N SER A 53 -23.10 5.24 -10.50
CA SER A 53 -23.01 5.23 -11.96
C SER A 53 -22.19 6.44 -12.41
N VAL A 54 -21.17 6.19 -13.21
CA VAL A 54 -20.46 7.24 -13.95
C VAL A 54 -20.98 7.16 -15.38
N SER A 55 -21.61 8.23 -15.84
CA SER A 55 -22.05 8.31 -17.24
C SER A 55 -20.86 7.97 -18.13
N PRO A 56 -20.97 6.95 -18.99
CA PRO A 56 -19.87 6.54 -19.85
C PRO A 56 -19.66 7.65 -20.87
N SER A 57 -18.68 8.52 -20.59
CA SER A 57 -18.07 9.47 -21.52
C SER A 57 -19.05 10.28 -22.39
N ALA A 58 -19.15 11.55 -22.03
CA ALA A 58 -19.73 12.64 -22.78
C ALA A 58 -21.25 12.79 -22.75
N ASN A 59 -21.64 14.06 -22.67
CA ASN A 59 -22.94 14.53 -23.12
C ASN A 59 -23.18 14.03 -24.57
N PRO A 60 -24.41 14.08 -25.11
CA PRO A 60 -24.69 13.70 -26.50
C PRO A 60 -23.75 14.35 -27.55
N SER A 61 -23.03 15.42 -27.20
CA SER A 61 -22.02 16.12 -27.99
C SER A 61 -20.60 15.53 -27.99
N GLY A 62 -20.27 14.52 -27.19
CA GLY A 62 -18.89 14.00 -27.12
C GLY A 62 -17.94 14.81 -26.22
N GLU A 63 -18.42 15.89 -25.60
CA GLU A 63 -17.59 16.81 -24.81
C GLU A 63 -17.49 16.43 -23.33
N SER A 64 -16.30 16.65 -22.74
CA SER A 64 -16.07 16.52 -21.30
C SER A 64 -16.89 17.57 -20.54
N PRO A 65 -17.50 17.23 -19.40
CA PRO A 65 -18.15 18.21 -18.53
C PRO A 65 -17.17 19.13 -17.81
N PHE A 66 -15.86 18.90 -17.91
CA PHE A 66 -14.81 19.68 -17.25
C PHE A 66 -13.86 20.29 -18.28
N ARG A 67 -13.28 21.44 -17.94
CA ARG A 67 -12.34 22.13 -18.87
C ARG A 67 -11.02 21.40 -19.01
N HIS A 68 -10.61 20.69 -17.96
CA HIS A 68 -9.31 20.06 -17.86
C HIS A 68 -9.39 18.80 -16.99
N SER A 69 -8.62 17.77 -17.36
CA SER A 69 -8.53 16.52 -16.60
C SER A 69 -7.07 16.14 -16.40
N LEU A 70 -6.70 15.82 -15.16
CA LEU A 70 -5.46 15.11 -14.89
C LEU A 70 -5.53 13.69 -15.46
N THR A 71 -4.39 13.18 -15.90
CA THR A 71 -4.26 11.79 -16.34
C THR A 71 -3.60 10.96 -15.26
N PHE A 72 -3.98 9.70 -15.15
CA PHE A 72 -3.48 8.80 -14.11
C PHE A 72 -2.85 7.55 -14.72
N ASP A 73 -1.91 6.96 -14.00
CA ASP A 73 -1.42 5.61 -14.27
C ASP A 73 -1.02 4.91 -12.97
N SER A 74 -1.15 3.59 -12.92
CA SER A 74 -0.63 2.74 -11.85
C SER A 74 -0.14 1.40 -12.38
N CYS A 75 0.09 1.27 -13.69
CA CYS A 75 0.58 0.05 -14.34
C CYS A 75 2.11 -0.06 -14.24
N PHE A 76 2.62 -0.03 -13.01
CA PHE A 76 4.04 -0.12 -12.71
C PHE A 76 4.27 -0.85 -11.39
N GLU A 77 5.53 -1.18 -11.10
CA GLU A 77 5.88 -1.96 -9.91
C GLU A 77 5.39 -1.29 -8.61
N SER A 78 4.68 -2.06 -7.78
CA SER A 78 3.99 -1.58 -6.56
C SER A 78 2.86 -0.57 -6.79
N GLY A 79 2.50 -0.23 -8.03
CA GLY A 79 1.39 0.67 -8.34
C GLY A 79 0.04 0.12 -7.87
N ASN A 80 -0.80 0.98 -7.29
CA ASN A 80 -2.17 0.68 -6.93
C ASN A 80 -3.09 1.90 -7.10
N LEU A 81 -3.87 1.87 -8.18
CA LEU A 81 -5.09 2.64 -8.41
C LEU A 81 -5.96 1.83 -9.38
N LEU A 82 -7.23 1.63 -9.05
CA LEU A 82 -8.15 0.95 -9.96
C LEU A 82 -8.80 1.96 -10.92
N SER A 83 -9.33 3.06 -10.38
CA SER A 83 -10.00 4.06 -11.21
C SER A 83 -9.93 5.45 -10.60
N ALA A 84 -10.08 6.45 -11.46
CA ALA A 84 -10.22 7.84 -11.08
C ALA A 84 -11.45 8.44 -11.78
N VAL A 85 -12.33 9.05 -10.99
CA VAL A 85 -13.52 9.75 -11.45
C VAL A 85 -13.35 11.22 -11.14
N GLN A 86 -13.35 12.07 -12.16
CA GLN A 86 -13.38 13.51 -11.99
C GLN A 86 -14.80 13.95 -11.62
N ARG A 87 -14.93 14.74 -10.55
CA ARG A 87 -16.21 15.20 -9.97
C ARG A 87 -16.30 16.73 -9.80
N GLY A 88 -15.35 17.45 -10.38
CA GLY A 88 -15.21 18.90 -10.36
C GLY A 88 -14.00 19.30 -11.18
N GLU A 89 -13.79 20.60 -11.39
CA GLU A 89 -12.67 21.11 -12.19
C GLU A 89 -11.30 20.60 -11.73
N SER A 90 -11.14 20.31 -10.43
CA SER A 90 -9.90 19.76 -9.89
C SER A 90 -10.10 18.81 -8.72
N GLU A 91 -11.19 18.05 -8.75
CA GLU A 91 -11.56 17.10 -7.70
C GLU A 91 -11.72 15.70 -8.28
N TYR A 92 -11.06 14.71 -7.65
CA TYR A 92 -11.00 13.34 -8.14
C TYR A 92 -11.33 12.35 -7.03
N ASP A 93 -12.34 11.53 -7.26
CA ASP A 93 -12.57 10.32 -6.48
C ASP A 93 -11.74 9.19 -7.05
N LEU A 94 -10.97 8.55 -6.18
CA LEU A 94 -10.04 7.48 -6.48
C LEU A 94 -10.53 6.20 -5.81
N PHE A 95 -10.43 5.10 -6.54
CA PHE A 95 -10.76 3.77 -6.04
C PHE A 95 -9.53 2.89 -6.16
N LEU A 96 -9.12 2.28 -5.06
CA LEU A 96 -8.00 1.35 -5.03
C LEU A 96 -8.44 -0.04 -5.45
N ARG A 97 -7.49 -0.81 -6.00
CA ARG A 97 -7.67 -2.25 -6.12
C ARG A 97 -7.53 -2.85 -4.71
N ALA A 98 -8.44 -3.75 -4.36
CA ALA A 98 -8.32 -4.53 -3.14
C ALA A 98 -7.10 -5.46 -3.20
N ASP A 99 -6.50 -5.71 -2.04
CA ASP A 99 -5.38 -6.63 -1.88
C ASP A 99 -5.77 -8.01 -2.39
N LEU A 100 -4.85 -8.61 -3.14
CA LEU A 100 -5.03 -9.94 -3.70
C LEU A 100 -5.31 -10.95 -2.57
N HIS A 101 -6.25 -11.85 -2.80
CA HIS A 101 -6.64 -12.90 -1.85
C HIS A 101 -7.22 -12.40 -0.50
N THR A 102 -7.59 -11.13 -0.38
CA THR A 102 -8.29 -10.61 0.81
C THR A 102 -9.79 -10.43 0.53
N THR A 103 -10.57 -10.18 1.59
CA THR A 103 -12.00 -9.81 1.50
C THR A 103 -12.20 -8.30 1.38
N GLY A 104 -11.30 -7.63 0.64
CA GLY A 104 -11.48 -6.22 0.28
C GLY A 104 -10.58 -5.26 1.05
N PHE A 105 -9.45 -5.71 1.60
CA PHE A 105 -8.52 -4.80 2.24
C PHE A 105 -7.93 -3.82 1.23
N THR A 106 -7.95 -2.54 1.59
CA THR A 106 -7.49 -1.43 0.78
C THR A 106 -6.81 -0.43 1.72
N GLN A 107 -5.54 -0.13 1.45
CA GLN A 107 -4.78 0.83 2.24
C GLN A 107 -3.66 1.46 1.42
N TRP A 108 -2.89 0.63 0.72
CA TRP A 108 -1.77 1.08 -0.10
C TRP A 108 -2.26 1.73 -1.39
N PHE A 109 -1.83 2.96 -1.64
CA PHE A 109 -2.00 3.64 -2.92
C PHE A 109 -0.64 4.05 -3.46
N TYR A 110 -0.48 3.93 -4.77
CA TYR A 110 0.70 4.39 -5.49
C TYR A 110 0.34 4.59 -6.97
N PHE A 111 0.30 5.83 -7.43
CA PHE A 111 -0.12 6.17 -8.78
C PHE A 111 0.66 7.37 -9.31
N ALA A 112 0.80 7.46 -10.63
CA ALA A 112 1.32 8.60 -11.35
C ALA A 112 0.17 9.53 -11.74
N VAL A 113 0.44 10.83 -11.69
CA VAL A 113 -0.42 11.90 -12.17
C VAL A 113 0.37 12.72 -13.19
N SER A 114 -0.23 12.98 -14.34
CA SER A 114 0.34 13.85 -15.37
C SER A 114 -0.71 14.83 -15.89
N ASN A 115 -0.36 15.59 -16.92
CA ASN A 115 -1.20 16.67 -17.45
C ASN A 115 -1.47 17.76 -16.40
N THR A 116 -0.47 18.06 -15.56
CA THR A 116 -0.49 19.16 -14.59
C THR A 116 -0.35 20.49 -15.37
N HIS A 117 -1.47 21.14 -15.67
CA HIS A 117 -1.48 22.30 -16.56
C HIS A 117 -1.11 23.61 -15.81
N PRO A 118 -0.13 24.41 -16.29
CA PRO A 118 0.22 25.72 -15.71
C PRO A 118 -0.85 26.82 -15.74
N LYS A 119 -2.03 26.62 -16.34
CA LYS A 119 -2.93 27.74 -16.69
C LYS A 119 -3.92 28.15 -15.59
N GLY A 120 -3.58 27.92 -14.33
CA GLY A 120 -4.12 28.75 -13.26
C GLY A 120 -3.52 30.17 -13.33
N HIS A 121 -4.22 31.19 -12.82
CA HIS A 121 -3.73 32.57 -12.80
C HIS A 121 -2.36 32.76 -12.12
N ASN A 122 -1.82 31.73 -11.45
CA ASN A 122 -0.58 31.74 -10.67
C ASN A 122 0.45 30.67 -11.08
N GLY A 123 0.24 29.90 -12.15
CA GLY A 123 1.20 28.87 -12.59
C GLY A 123 1.16 27.52 -11.85
N THR A 124 0.23 27.34 -10.89
CA THR A 124 0.10 26.11 -10.08
C THR A 124 -1.20 25.39 -10.40
N THR A 125 -1.16 24.08 -10.66
CA THR A 125 -2.38 23.24 -10.70
C THR A 125 -2.66 22.72 -9.31
N ARG A 126 -3.81 23.05 -8.74
CA ARG A 126 -4.28 22.47 -7.48
C ARG A 126 -5.21 21.31 -7.78
N ALA A 127 -5.10 20.19 -7.08
CA ALA A 127 -6.09 19.11 -7.17
C ALA A 127 -6.34 18.42 -5.83
N THR A 128 -7.61 18.11 -5.56
CA THR A 128 -8.05 17.35 -4.39
C THR A 128 -8.35 15.92 -4.79
N PHE A 129 -7.72 14.97 -4.10
CA PHE A 129 -7.90 13.53 -4.29
C PHE A 129 -8.64 12.94 -3.10
N ARG A 130 -9.64 12.10 -3.38
CA ARG A 130 -10.42 11.37 -2.37
C ARG A 130 -10.35 9.88 -2.64
N ILE A 131 -9.65 9.12 -1.80
CA ILE A 131 -9.62 7.66 -1.90
C ILE A 131 -10.84 7.12 -1.15
N CYS A 132 -11.84 6.62 -1.89
CA CYS A 132 -13.20 6.45 -1.38
C CYS A 132 -13.55 5.04 -0.88
N ASN A 133 -12.68 4.05 -1.05
CA ASN A 133 -12.98 2.65 -0.75
C ASN A 133 -12.05 2.05 0.31
N LEU A 134 -11.60 2.85 1.30
CA LEU A 134 -10.78 2.37 2.41
C LEU A 134 -11.64 1.65 3.45
N THR A 135 -11.08 0.65 4.15
CA THR A 135 -11.85 -0.21 5.06
C THR A 135 -11.55 -0.02 6.54
N LYS A 136 -10.44 0.63 6.90
CA LYS A 136 -10.03 0.78 8.30
C LYS A 136 -10.85 1.89 9.00
N PRO A 137 -11.26 1.71 10.25
CA PRO A 137 -12.07 2.73 10.92
C PRO A 137 -11.32 4.01 11.28
N ASP A 138 -10.00 3.96 11.39
CA ASP A 138 -9.15 5.11 11.68
C ASP A 138 -7.85 5.07 10.85
N SER A 139 -7.15 6.21 10.81
CA SER A 139 -5.95 6.40 10.01
C SER A 139 -4.97 7.39 10.63
N LEU A 140 -3.68 7.10 10.50
CA LEU A 140 -2.59 8.02 10.87
C LEU A 140 -2.63 9.36 10.11
N PHE A 141 -3.36 9.43 9.00
CA PHE A 141 -3.63 10.70 8.30
C PHE A 141 -4.37 11.71 9.19
N ASN A 142 -5.27 11.24 10.08
CA ASN A 142 -5.89 12.10 11.10
C ASN A 142 -4.88 12.56 12.18
N GLN A 143 -3.73 11.91 12.28
CA GLN A 143 -2.67 12.21 13.24
C GLN A 143 -1.50 12.97 12.61
N GLY A 144 -1.64 13.45 11.37
CA GLY A 144 -0.66 14.29 10.69
C GLY A 144 0.27 13.54 9.73
N MET A 145 0.04 12.25 9.46
CA MET A 145 0.66 11.58 8.33
C MET A 145 0.32 12.32 7.03
N ARG A 146 1.27 12.35 6.10
CA ARG A 146 1.14 12.96 4.78
C ARG A 146 1.54 11.96 3.70
N PRO A 147 0.87 11.95 2.53
CA PRO A 147 1.35 11.19 1.39
C PRO A 147 2.75 11.66 1.01
N VAL A 148 3.44 10.86 0.20
CA VAL A 148 4.70 11.28 -0.43
C VAL A 148 4.47 11.47 -1.92
N CYS A 149 5.22 12.38 -2.53
CA CYS A 149 5.32 12.46 -3.98
C CYS A 149 6.75 12.47 -4.47
N TYR A 150 6.89 12.13 -5.75
CA TYR A 150 8.12 12.18 -6.53
C TYR A 150 7.82 12.89 -7.85
N SER A 151 8.41 14.07 -8.05
CA SER A 151 8.33 14.82 -9.30
C SER A 151 9.46 14.38 -10.22
N MET A 152 9.14 13.98 -11.46
CA MET A 152 10.13 13.59 -12.44
C MET A 152 11.01 14.78 -12.84
N ILE A 153 10.40 15.96 -12.99
CA ILE A 153 11.13 17.20 -13.31
C ILE A 153 12.08 17.60 -12.17
N ASP A 154 11.61 17.60 -10.91
CA ASP A 154 12.44 18.00 -9.77
C ASP A 154 13.58 17.01 -9.50
N ALA A 155 13.32 15.72 -9.72
CA ALA A 155 14.35 14.70 -9.64
C ALA A 155 15.46 14.93 -10.68
N GLN A 156 15.09 15.21 -11.93
CA GLN A 156 16.05 15.46 -13.00
C GLN A 156 16.80 16.78 -12.81
N ALA A 157 16.09 17.86 -12.47
CA ALA A 157 16.68 19.20 -12.41
C ALA A 157 17.46 19.46 -11.10
N ARG A 158 17.04 18.85 -9.99
CA ARG A 158 17.54 19.18 -8.64
C ARG A 158 18.01 17.97 -7.84
N GLY A 159 17.89 16.74 -8.36
CA GLY A 159 18.17 15.52 -7.61
C GLY A 159 17.21 15.31 -6.43
N THR A 160 16.02 15.92 -6.46
CA THR A 160 15.04 15.78 -5.38
C THR A 160 14.46 14.36 -5.38
N GLY A 161 14.49 13.71 -4.22
CA GLY A 161 13.87 12.40 -4.02
C GLY A 161 12.38 12.50 -3.68
N TRP A 162 11.88 11.48 -2.99
CA TRP A 162 10.53 11.50 -2.43
C TRP A 162 10.38 12.56 -1.33
N VAL A 163 9.31 13.34 -1.38
CA VAL A 163 9.00 14.38 -0.38
C VAL A 163 7.59 14.21 0.14
N ARG A 164 7.35 14.62 1.40
CA ARG A 164 5.98 14.67 1.94
C ARG A 164 5.18 15.74 1.20
N THR A 165 3.96 15.42 0.83
CA THR A 165 3.06 16.31 0.09
C THR A 165 1.67 16.32 0.71
N GLY A 166 0.79 17.17 0.21
CA GLY A 166 -0.59 17.23 0.64
C GLY A 166 -0.85 18.20 1.78
N TYR A 167 -2.01 18.84 1.73
CA TYR A 167 -2.63 19.60 2.80
C TYR A 167 -4.15 19.39 2.76
N ASP A 168 -4.89 19.98 3.71
CA ASP A 168 -6.33 19.74 3.92
C ASP A 168 -6.67 18.24 4.02
N ILE A 169 -5.84 17.51 4.77
CA ILE A 169 -5.92 16.06 4.90
C ILE A 169 -6.92 15.68 5.97
N PHE A 170 -7.85 14.79 5.62
CA PHE A 170 -8.77 14.18 6.59
C PHE A 170 -9.14 12.76 6.20
N TYR A 171 -9.50 11.96 7.19
CA TYR A 171 -9.97 10.60 7.03
C TYR A 171 -11.26 10.37 7.81
N ARG A 172 -12.32 9.93 7.14
CA ARG A 172 -13.64 9.71 7.78
C ARG A 172 -14.46 8.64 7.09
N GLN A 173 -15.49 8.15 7.77
CA GLN A 173 -16.47 7.24 7.19
C GLN A 173 -17.29 7.96 6.10
N ASN A 174 -17.63 7.25 5.03
CA ASN A 174 -18.45 7.76 3.92
C ASN A 174 -19.79 7.00 3.81
N LEU A 175 -20.62 7.38 2.85
CA LEU A 175 -21.94 6.76 2.60
C LEU A 175 -21.88 5.51 1.70
N TYR A 176 -20.70 5.11 1.22
CA TYR A 176 -20.56 4.00 0.28
C TYR A 176 -20.55 2.66 1.01
N ARG A 177 -21.61 1.86 0.81
CA ARG A 177 -21.73 0.54 1.44
C ARG A 177 -20.69 -0.44 0.90
N ARG A 178 -20.21 -1.31 1.78
CA ARG A 178 -19.49 -2.53 1.40
C ARG A 178 -20.50 -3.60 0.96
N GLY A 179 -20.20 -4.27 -0.16
CA GLY A 179 -20.97 -5.43 -0.59
C GLY A 179 -20.91 -6.53 0.47
N GLY A 180 -22.06 -7.17 0.74
CA GLY A 180 -22.20 -8.21 1.75
C GLY A 180 -21.54 -9.52 1.35
N THR A 181 -20.21 -9.59 1.46
CA THR A 181 -19.45 -10.84 1.51
C THR A 181 -18.27 -10.67 2.46
N GLY A 182 -18.49 -11.03 3.72
CA GLY A 182 -17.43 -11.34 4.70
C GLY A 182 -16.53 -10.19 5.13
N SER A 183 -16.93 -9.51 6.20
CA SER A 183 -16.04 -8.95 7.22
C SER A 183 -14.91 -9.96 7.53
N GLY A 184 -13.74 -9.76 6.94
CA GLY A 184 -12.53 -10.53 7.24
C GLY A 184 -11.86 -10.07 8.54
N GLY A 185 -12.64 -9.96 9.60
CA GLY A 185 -12.14 -9.96 10.97
C GLY A 185 -12.84 -11.09 11.69
N GLU A 186 -12.15 -12.18 11.98
CA GLU A 186 -12.55 -13.16 12.99
C GLU A 186 -12.45 -12.51 14.39
N GLU A 187 -13.16 -11.41 14.61
CA GLU A 187 -13.38 -10.87 15.94
C GLU A 187 -14.85 -10.43 16.03
N VAL A 188 -15.65 -11.35 16.58
CA VAL A 188 -16.92 -11.10 17.27
C VAL A 188 -18.05 -10.48 16.42
N GLU A 189 -18.51 -11.20 15.41
CA GLU A 189 -19.93 -11.16 15.01
C GLU A 189 -20.76 -12.08 15.91
N LYS A 190 -20.78 -11.80 17.22
CA LYS A 190 -21.88 -12.26 18.07
C LYS A 190 -22.84 -11.09 18.24
N SER A 191 -24.07 -11.28 17.78
CA SER A 191 -25.24 -10.40 17.92
C SER A 191 -25.30 -9.15 17.02
N LYS A 192 -25.69 -9.32 15.75
CA LYS A 192 -26.52 -8.31 15.10
C LYS A 192 -27.73 -8.97 14.42
N PRO A 193 -28.96 -8.49 14.67
CA PRO A 193 -30.17 -9.04 14.07
C PRO A 193 -30.16 -8.80 12.55
N ALA A 194 -30.72 -9.77 11.81
CA ALA A 194 -30.89 -9.71 10.36
C ALA A 194 -31.71 -8.48 9.98
N GLY A 195 -31.06 -7.48 9.38
CA GLY A 195 -31.72 -6.23 8.96
C GLY A 195 -30.82 -4.99 8.85
N GLN A 196 -29.59 -5.01 9.37
CA GLN A 196 -28.65 -3.88 9.22
C GLN A 196 -27.73 -4.10 8.01
N GLY A 197 -27.74 -3.14 7.08
CA GLY A 197 -26.87 -3.13 5.90
C GLY A 197 -25.37 -3.18 6.27
N GLY A 198 -24.55 -3.72 5.35
CA GLY A 198 -23.11 -3.88 5.56
C GLY A 198 -22.37 -2.57 5.91
N ALA A 199 -21.20 -2.69 6.53
CA ALA A 199 -20.36 -1.56 6.93
C ALA A 199 -20.04 -0.63 5.74
N ASN A 200 -19.90 0.67 5.99
CA ASN A 200 -19.48 1.62 4.96
C ASN A 200 -17.96 1.62 4.77
N HIS A 201 -17.52 2.15 3.64
CA HIS A 201 -16.13 2.52 3.42
C HIS A 201 -15.77 3.83 4.15
N TYR A 202 -14.50 4.16 4.07
CA TYR A 202 -13.89 5.38 4.55
C TYR A 202 -13.22 6.11 3.39
N THR A 203 -13.15 7.42 3.51
CA THR A 203 -12.52 8.33 2.55
C THR A 203 -11.29 8.98 3.16
N LEU A 204 -10.14 8.85 2.50
CA LEU A 204 -8.98 9.72 2.70
C LEU A 204 -9.04 10.85 1.68
N SER A 205 -9.08 12.10 2.14
CA SER A 205 -8.99 13.28 1.28
C SER A 205 -7.66 14.00 1.50
N PHE A 206 -7.05 14.51 0.43
CA PHE A 206 -5.88 15.39 0.49
C PHE A 206 -5.78 16.25 -0.77
N THR A 207 -5.23 17.46 -0.64
CA THR A 207 -5.03 18.39 -1.76
C THR A 207 -3.55 18.57 -2.06
N VAL A 208 -3.18 18.51 -3.34
CA VAL A 208 -1.80 18.68 -3.82
C VAL A 208 -1.73 19.87 -4.78
N ASP A 209 -0.68 20.67 -4.61
CA ASP A 209 -0.30 21.73 -5.55
C ASP A 209 0.83 21.21 -6.46
N PHE A 210 0.59 21.19 -7.76
CA PHE A 210 1.54 20.83 -8.80
C PHE A 210 2.18 22.10 -9.37
N HIS A 211 3.49 22.23 -9.18
CA HIS A 211 4.25 23.43 -9.50
C HIS A 211 4.96 23.36 -10.84
N ASN A 212 5.14 22.15 -11.38
CA ASN A 212 5.87 21.90 -12.61
C ASN A 212 4.87 21.59 -13.74
N PRO A 213 4.79 22.48 -14.76
CA PRO A 213 4.02 22.24 -15.96
C PRO A 213 4.43 20.98 -16.72
N GLY A 214 3.45 20.15 -17.07
CA GLY A 214 3.71 18.95 -17.87
C GLY A 214 4.52 17.88 -17.14
N ASP A 215 4.66 18.01 -15.83
CA ASP A 215 5.34 17.01 -15.00
C ASP A 215 4.54 15.71 -14.95
N THR A 216 5.25 14.64 -14.62
CA THR A 216 4.66 13.42 -14.10
C THR A 216 5.05 13.32 -12.65
N VAL A 217 4.05 13.38 -11.77
CA VAL A 217 4.24 13.30 -10.33
C VAL A 217 3.67 11.98 -9.83
N LEU A 218 4.52 11.15 -9.24
CA LEU A 218 4.08 9.96 -8.57
C LEU A 218 3.65 10.29 -7.14
N ILE A 219 2.54 9.74 -6.68
CA ILE A 219 1.99 9.93 -5.33
C ILE A 219 1.78 8.57 -4.69
N ALA A 220 2.25 8.41 -3.45
CA ALA A 220 2.16 7.15 -2.71
C ALA A 220 1.78 7.34 -1.24
N HIS A 221 1.24 6.27 -0.64
CA HIS A 221 0.90 6.21 0.78
C HIS A 221 2.12 6.43 1.68
N SER A 222 3.23 5.79 1.34
CA SER A 222 4.54 5.94 1.98
C SER A 222 5.63 5.75 0.92
N TYR A 223 6.91 5.92 1.30
CA TYR A 223 8.06 5.75 0.42
C TYR A 223 8.05 4.35 -0.22
N PRO A 224 7.84 4.22 -1.54
CA PRO A 224 7.84 2.91 -2.19
C PRO A 224 9.22 2.25 -2.09
N PHE A 225 9.23 0.94 -1.88
CA PHE A 225 10.42 0.11 -2.06
C PHE A 225 10.05 -1.00 -3.03
N THR A 226 10.47 -0.88 -4.28
CA THR A 226 10.06 -1.81 -5.34
C THR A 226 10.84 -3.13 -5.21
N HIS A 227 10.38 -4.21 -5.82
CA HIS A 227 11.16 -5.45 -5.87
C HIS A 227 12.42 -5.28 -6.75
N SER A 228 12.41 -4.41 -7.76
CA SER A 228 13.62 -3.97 -8.47
C SER A 228 14.61 -3.27 -7.53
N ASP A 229 14.14 -2.42 -6.61
CA ASP A 229 15.00 -1.80 -5.59
C ASP A 229 15.56 -2.84 -4.63
N CYS A 230 14.74 -3.80 -4.18
CA CYS A 230 15.17 -4.91 -3.35
C CYS A 230 16.29 -5.72 -4.02
N LYS A 231 16.10 -6.14 -5.28
CA LYS A 231 17.12 -6.88 -6.04
C LYS A 231 18.41 -6.07 -6.19
N ARG A 232 18.31 -4.78 -6.51
CA ARG A 232 19.49 -3.90 -6.65
C ARG A 232 20.22 -3.74 -5.33
N HIS A 233 19.48 -3.56 -4.23
CA HIS A 233 20.03 -3.46 -2.89
C HIS A 233 20.77 -4.74 -2.50
N THR A 234 20.13 -5.91 -2.63
CA THR A 234 20.75 -7.20 -2.37
C THR A 234 21.99 -7.42 -3.22
N ALA A 235 21.95 -7.13 -4.53
CA ALA A 235 23.11 -7.24 -5.41
C ALA A 235 24.26 -6.33 -4.95
N SER A 236 23.96 -5.11 -4.49
CA SER A 236 24.98 -4.19 -3.94
C SER A 236 25.65 -4.77 -2.69
N LEU A 237 24.90 -5.45 -1.81
CA LEU A 237 25.47 -6.10 -0.61
C LEU A 237 26.42 -7.24 -0.99
N LEU A 238 26.04 -8.04 -1.98
CA LEU A 238 26.81 -9.21 -2.43
C LEU A 238 28.06 -8.83 -3.24
N THR A 239 28.09 -7.65 -3.87
CA THR A 239 29.21 -7.19 -4.68
C THR A 239 30.15 -6.25 -3.93
N HIS A 240 29.71 -5.63 -2.83
CA HIS A 240 30.50 -4.67 -2.08
C HIS A 240 31.75 -5.31 -1.45
N PRO A 241 32.98 -4.80 -1.71
CA PRO A 241 34.25 -5.44 -1.34
C PRO A 241 34.35 -5.85 0.14
N LYS A 242 33.86 -4.98 1.04
CA LYS A 242 33.88 -5.23 2.50
C LYS A 242 32.73 -6.11 3.02
N ARG A 243 31.57 -6.14 2.34
CA ARG A 243 30.35 -6.82 2.83
C ARG A 243 30.24 -8.24 2.29
N LYS A 244 30.67 -8.47 1.04
CA LYS A 244 30.59 -9.77 0.36
C LYS A 244 31.27 -10.92 1.10
N GLN A 245 32.26 -10.63 1.96
CA GLN A 245 32.93 -11.66 2.76
C GLN A 245 32.06 -12.17 3.92
N TYR A 246 31.04 -11.41 4.32
CA TYR A 246 30.16 -11.71 5.46
C TYR A 246 28.73 -12.03 5.06
N VAL A 247 28.35 -11.90 3.79
CA VAL A 247 26.98 -12.14 3.31
C VAL A 247 26.95 -13.27 2.29
N ARG A 248 26.03 -14.21 2.48
CA ARG A 248 25.66 -15.23 1.50
C ARG A 248 24.17 -15.16 1.25
N ARG A 249 23.77 -15.30 -0.02
CA ARG A 249 22.37 -15.37 -0.46
C ARG A 249 22.04 -16.81 -0.81
N SER A 250 20.94 -17.30 -0.29
CA SER A 250 20.26 -18.52 -0.76
C SER A 250 18.80 -18.22 -1.03
N VAL A 251 18.11 -19.09 -1.75
CA VAL A 251 16.65 -19.02 -1.92
C VAL A 251 16.00 -19.80 -0.78
N LEU A 252 15.15 -19.15 0.01
CA LEU A 252 14.39 -19.79 1.08
C LEU A 252 13.23 -20.62 0.50
N CYS A 253 12.45 -19.99 -0.37
CA CYS A 253 11.31 -20.59 -1.07
C CYS A 253 10.93 -19.71 -2.26
N GLN A 254 9.88 -20.10 -2.99
CA GLN A 254 9.23 -19.26 -3.98
C GLN A 254 7.89 -18.77 -3.46
N SER A 255 7.60 -17.48 -3.67
CA SER A 255 6.28 -16.92 -3.42
C SER A 255 5.24 -17.48 -4.38
N LEU A 256 3.95 -17.29 -4.08
CA LEU A 256 2.85 -17.69 -4.98
C LEU A 256 2.93 -17.02 -6.37
N GLY A 257 3.58 -15.86 -6.46
CA GLY A 257 3.84 -15.17 -7.73
C GLY A 257 5.00 -15.77 -8.54
N GLY A 258 5.69 -16.79 -8.01
CA GLY A 258 6.87 -17.40 -8.62
C GLY A 258 8.14 -16.56 -8.48
N HIS A 259 8.20 -15.66 -7.50
CA HIS A 259 9.40 -14.89 -7.18
C HIS A 259 10.17 -15.56 -6.04
N ASP A 260 11.49 -15.65 -6.17
CA ASP A 260 12.38 -16.14 -5.11
C ASP A 260 12.26 -15.26 -3.86
N VAL A 261 12.12 -15.91 -2.71
CA VAL A 261 12.23 -15.30 -1.39
C VAL A 261 13.66 -15.50 -0.91
N ASP A 262 14.43 -14.42 -0.86
CA ASP A 262 15.85 -14.48 -0.50
C ASP A 262 16.06 -14.68 1.00
N LEU A 263 16.99 -15.57 1.35
CA LEU A 263 17.59 -15.66 2.68
C LEU A 263 19.01 -15.11 2.62
N LEU A 264 19.26 -14.03 3.37
CA LEU A 264 20.60 -13.45 3.52
C LEU A 264 21.21 -13.93 4.84
N THR A 265 22.22 -14.79 4.76
CA THR A 265 23.00 -15.23 5.93
C THR A 265 24.17 -14.28 6.13
N ILE A 266 24.22 -13.64 7.30
CA ILE A 266 25.29 -12.71 7.68
C ILE A 266 26.12 -13.32 8.80
N THR A 267 27.36 -13.71 8.52
CA THR A 267 28.30 -14.20 9.54
C THR A 267 29.75 -14.09 9.09
N ASP A 268 30.66 -14.25 10.04
CA ASP A 268 32.06 -14.55 9.74
C ASP A 268 32.21 -16.01 9.27
N PHE A 269 32.29 -16.21 7.96
CA PHE A 269 32.44 -17.53 7.33
C PHE A 269 33.85 -18.12 7.47
N SER A 270 34.88 -17.32 7.84
CA SER A 270 36.24 -17.85 8.04
C SER A 270 36.31 -18.88 9.17
N LYS A 271 35.42 -18.75 10.17
CA LYS A 271 35.34 -19.65 11.32
C LYS A 271 34.55 -20.93 11.06
N ALA A 272 33.88 -21.06 9.91
CA ALA A 272 33.07 -22.24 9.57
C ALA A 272 33.86 -23.35 8.86
N ALA A 273 35.09 -23.06 8.40
CA ALA A 273 35.97 -24.01 7.71
C ALA A 273 36.46 -25.18 8.60
N GLY A 274 36.12 -25.18 9.90
CA GLY A 274 36.45 -26.24 10.87
C GLY A 274 35.35 -27.29 11.10
N GLY A 275 34.37 -27.44 10.20
CA GLY A 275 33.37 -28.53 10.28
C GLY A 275 32.12 -28.22 11.11
N VAL A 276 31.68 -26.96 11.21
CA VAL A 276 30.40 -26.64 11.83
C VAL A 276 29.26 -26.93 10.84
N GLN A 277 28.54 -28.03 11.06
CA GLN A 277 27.30 -28.34 10.35
C GLN A 277 26.23 -27.29 10.70
N TYR A 278 25.73 -26.57 9.70
CA TYR A 278 24.52 -25.77 9.85
C TYR A 278 23.33 -26.73 9.87
N ALA A 279 22.86 -27.11 11.06
CA ALA A 279 21.61 -27.84 11.19
C ALA A 279 20.44 -26.88 10.87
N TYR A 280 19.81 -27.07 9.72
CA TYR A 280 18.45 -26.56 9.51
C TYR A 280 17.54 -27.33 10.47
N PRO A 281 16.62 -26.67 11.20
CA PRO A 281 15.59 -27.40 11.93
C PRO A 281 14.80 -28.22 10.89
N SER A 282 14.84 -29.54 11.01
CA SER A 282 13.98 -30.42 10.22
C SER A 282 12.51 -30.05 10.47
N PRO A 283 11.62 -30.17 9.47
CA PRO A 283 10.19 -30.03 9.69
C PRO A 283 9.77 -31.04 10.76
N CYS A 284 9.13 -30.55 11.82
CA CYS A 284 8.59 -31.38 12.88
C CYS A 284 7.54 -32.34 12.30
N GLU A 285 7.94 -33.59 12.08
CA GLU A 285 6.99 -34.70 11.94
C GLU A 285 6.38 -34.97 13.32
N GLY A 286 5.06 -34.98 13.38
CA GLY A 286 4.32 -35.20 14.61
C GLY A 286 4.46 -36.62 15.13
N GLY A 287 4.40 -36.77 16.44
CA GLY A 287 4.16 -38.07 17.06
C GLY A 287 4.62 -38.18 18.50
N ALA A 288 3.62 -38.41 19.36
CA ALA A 288 3.65 -39.20 20.59
C ALA A 288 4.29 -38.62 21.87
N GLU A 289 3.38 -38.46 22.82
CA GLU A 289 3.47 -38.62 24.28
C GLU A 289 4.67 -39.46 24.77
N ASP A 290 5.35 -38.98 25.81
CA ASP A 290 5.92 -39.87 26.82
C ASP A 290 5.89 -39.21 28.22
N GLU A 291 5.50 -40.04 29.19
CA GLU A 291 5.30 -39.74 30.60
C GLU A 291 6.62 -39.78 31.39
N GLY A 292 6.64 -39.07 32.52
CA GLY A 292 7.22 -39.56 33.77
C GLY A 292 8.76 -39.74 33.89
N GLY A 293 9.37 -38.96 34.79
CA GLY A 293 10.64 -39.37 35.39
C GLY A 293 11.43 -38.25 36.03
N GLY A 294 11.24 -38.04 37.34
CA GLY A 294 12.05 -37.12 38.13
C GLY A 294 13.51 -37.57 38.26
N GLY A 295 14.43 -36.60 38.24
CA GLY A 295 15.84 -36.83 38.51
C GLY A 295 16.48 -35.62 39.18
N SER A 296 16.77 -35.74 40.47
CA SER A 296 17.83 -34.99 41.15
C SER A 296 19.12 -35.76 41.01
N SER A 297 20.18 -35.13 40.48
CA SER A 297 21.55 -35.26 40.96
C SER A 297 22.52 -34.59 39.97
N SER A 298 23.19 -33.56 40.46
CA SER A 298 24.41 -33.00 39.91
C SER A 298 25.52 -34.05 39.76
N THR A 299 26.31 -34.00 38.68
CA THR A 299 27.78 -33.97 38.76
C THR A 299 28.41 -33.60 37.41
N ASN A 300 29.50 -32.84 37.54
CA ASN A 300 30.33 -32.21 36.52
C ASN A 300 30.79 -33.10 35.37
N GLY A 301 30.79 -32.53 34.16
CA GLY A 301 31.48 -33.09 32.99
C GLY A 301 31.35 -32.27 31.71
N TYR A 302 31.42 -30.93 31.76
CA TYR A 302 31.37 -30.10 30.54
C TYR A 302 32.76 -29.99 29.89
N ALA A 303 33.14 -31.02 29.15
CA ALA A 303 34.28 -31.00 28.24
C ALA A 303 33.84 -31.42 26.82
N ASN A 304 33.02 -30.56 26.19
CA ASN A 304 33.03 -30.33 24.75
C ASN A 304 32.23 -29.05 24.49
N GLY A 305 32.93 -27.92 24.38
CA GLY A 305 32.32 -26.61 24.18
C GLY A 305 31.72 -26.51 22.77
N ASP A 306 30.43 -26.82 22.65
CA ASP A 306 29.64 -26.58 21.45
C ASP A 306 29.57 -25.07 21.19
N SER A 307 30.58 -24.54 20.48
CA SER A 307 30.75 -23.11 20.21
C SER A 307 29.80 -22.60 19.12
N ARG A 308 28.51 -22.93 19.24
CA ARG A 308 27.48 -22.44 18.31
C ARG A 308 27.37 -20.92 18.46
N LYS A 309 27.51 -20.23 17.33
CA LYS A 309 27.17 -18.81 17.25
C LYS A 309 25.67 -18.67 17.55
N ARG A 310 25.31 -17.66 18.34
CA ARG A 310 23.91 -17.27 18.51
C ARG A 310 23.32 -16.87 17.16
N THR A 311 22.18 -17.45 16.82
CA THR A 311 21.42 -17.11 15.60
C THR A 311 20.37 -16.08 15.95
N ILE A 312 20.30 -15.01 15.16
CA ILE A 312 19.25 -14.00 15.23
C ILE A 312 18.59 -13.97 13.86
N VAL A 313 17.26 -14.06 13.83
CA VAL A 313 16.47 -14.00 12.60
C VAL A 313 15.77 -12.67 12.54
N PHE A 314 15.95 -11.97 11.42
CA PHE A 314 15.19 -10.76 11.09
C PHE A 314 14.27 -11.09 9.92
N THR A 315 13.01 -10.71 10.04
CA THR A 315 12.04 -10.69 8.94
C THR A 315 11.46 -9.29 8.84
N GLY A 316 11.23 -8.83 7.62
CA GLY A 316 10.70 -7.50 7.34
C GLY A 316 9.61 -7.57 6.29
N ARG A 317 8.72 -6.57 6.30
CA ARG A 317 7.66 -6.36 5.30
C ARG A 317 6.74 -7.56 5.08
N VAL A 318 6.26 -8.15 6.18
CA VAL A 318 5.21 -9.20 6.16
C VAL A 318 3.92 -8.64 5.53
N HIS A 319 3.61 -7.36 5.79
CA HIS A 319 2.57 -6.62 5.09
C HIS A 319 3.18 -5.84 3.91
N PRO A 320 2.74 -6.08 2.66
CA PRO A 320 3.40 -5.53 1.47
C PRO A 320 3.37 -3.99 1.38
N GLY A 321 2.34 -3.36 1.96
CA GLY A 321 2.16 -1.90 2.02
C GLY A 321 2.97 -1.20 3.12
N GLU A 322 3.59 -1.95 4.04
CA GLU A 322 4.45 -1.41 5.10
C GLU A 322 5.89 -1.26 4.60
N THR A 323 6.06 -0.41 3.59
CA THR A 323 7.36 -0.19 2.94
C THR A 323 8.47 0.32 3.87
N PRO A 324 8.21 1.10 4.95
CA PRO A 324 9.26 1.50 5.90
C PRO A 324 9.66 0.39 6.89
N ALA A 325 9.27 -0.87 6.66
CA ALA A 325 9.66 -1.98 7.51
C ALA A 325 11.21 -2.09 7.63
N PRO A 326 11.72 -2.45 8.82
CA PRO A 326 13.15 -2.52 9.12
C PRO A 326 13.92 -3.59 8.34
#